data_AF-A0A0V0GHE1-F1
#
_entry.id   AF-A0A0V0GHE1-F1
#
_cell.length_a   1.000
_cell.length_b   1.000
_cell.length_c   1.000
_cell.angle_alpha   90.00
_cell.angle_beta   90.00
_cell.angle_gamma   90.00
#
_symmetry.space_group_name_H-M   'P 1'
#
loop_
_entity.id
_entity.type
_entity.pdbx_description
1 polymer ?
#
loop_
_entity_poly.entity_id
_entity_poly.type
_entity_poly.pdbx_seq_one_letter_code
_entity_poly.pdbx_strand_id
1 'polypeptide(L)' 'MLRIIFILARSNISGLHINWTKIYLYPVEGVIPLHSLARIIGGKVGVLPTEYLRMPLGAKS' A
#
# COMPACT_ATOMS: atom_id res chain seq x y z
N MET A 1 1.61 11.95 1.73
CA MET A 1 0.32 12.15 2.43
C MET A 1 -0.79 12.58 1.46
N LEU A 2 -0.67 13.71 0.76
CA LEU A 2 -1.74 14.24 -0.11
C LEU A 2 -2.23 13.29 -1.22
N ARG A 3 -1.32 12.57 -1.91
CA ARG A 3 -1.67 11.62 -2.98
C ARG A 3 -2.53 10.43 -2.52
N ILE A 4 -2.32 9.96 -1.29
CA ILE A 4 -3.07 8.83 -0.73
C ILE A 4 -4.51 9.27 -0.42
N ILE A 5 -4.67 10.47 0.14
CA ILE A 5 -5.98 11.07 0.44
C ILE A 5 -6.78 11.27 -0.86
N PHE A 6 -6.13 11.72 -1.94
CA PHE A 6 -6.78 11.85 -3.25
C PHE A 6 -7.29 10.52 -3.81
N ILE A 7 -6.52 9.43 -3.69
CA ILE A 7 -6.95 8.10 -4.17
C ILE A 7 -8.13 7.58 -3.34
N LEU A 8 -8.09 7.75 -2.01
CA LEU A 8 -9.15 7.35 -1.10
C LEU A 8 -10.46 8.12 -1.38
N ALA A 9 -10.37 9.45 -1.50
CA ALA A 9 -11.52 10.29 -1.81
C ALA A 9 -12.12 9.95 -3.18
N ARG A 10 -11.26 9.74 -4.19
CA ARG A 10 -11.71 9.42 -5.54
C ARG A 10 -12.40 8.08 -5.63
N SER A 11 -11.92 7.06 -4.91
CA SER A 11 -12.56 5.74 -4.87
C SER A 11 -13.99 5.80 -4.35
N ASN A 12 -14.21 6.58 -3.29
CA ASN A 12 -15.53 6.70 -2.67
C ASN A 12 -16.52 7.48 -3.56
N ILE A 13 -16.02 8.48 -4.30
CA ILE A 13 -16.81 9.30 -5.22
C ILE A 13 -17.09 8.55 -6.53
N SER A 14 -16.19 7.69 -7.00
CA SER A 14 -16.34 6.96 -8.27
C SER A 14 -17.17 5.68 -8.16
N GLY A 15 -17.71 5.35 -6.98
CA GLY A 15 -18.39 4.06 -6.74
C GLY A 15 -17.45 2.85 -6.84
N LEU A 16 -16.13 3.08 -6.77
CA LEU A 16 -15.17 1.99 -6.83
C LEU A 16 -15.09 1.34 -5.45
N HIS A 17 -15.67 0.14 -5.33
CA HIS A 17 -15.58 -0.65 -4.12
C HIS A 17 -14.19 -1.29 -4.01
N ILE A 18 -13.22 -0.55 -3.48
CA ILE A 18 -11.88 -1.08 -3.21
C ILE A 18 -11.99 -2.16 -2.13
N ASN A 19 -11.56 -3.38 -2.46
CA ASN A 19 -11.42 -4.43 -1.48
C ASN A 19 -10.10 -4.26 -0.71
N TRP A 20 -10.19 -3.56 0.42
CA TRP A 20 -9.07 -3.25 1.31
C TRP A 20 -8.32 -4.50 1.81
N THR A 21 -9.01 -5.64 1.95
CA THR A 21 -8.40 -6.90 2.43
C THR A 21 -7.36 -7.50 1.47
N LYS A 22 -7.37 -7.07 0.20
CA LYS A 22 -6.41 -7.49 -0.83
C LYS A 22 -5.22 -6.53 -0.98
N ILE A 23 -5.19 -5.43 -0.23
CA ILE A 23 -4.11 -4.44 -0.32
C ILE A 23 -2.95 -4.86 0.56
N TYR A 24 -1.76 -4.92 -0.05
CA TYR A 24 -0.49 -5.12 0.62
C TYR A 24 0.35 -3.85 0.56
N LEU A 25 0.84 -3.42 1.72
CA LEU A 25 1.77 -2.31 1.86
C LEU A 25 3.17 -2.88 2.05
N TYR A 26 4.12 -2.47 1.22
CA TYR A 26 5.51 -2.89 1.33
C TYR A 26 6.37 -1.77 1.90
N PRO A 27 7.26 -2.06 2.87
CA PRO A 27 8.16 -1.06 3.42
C PRO A 27 9.22 -0.71 2.37
N VAL A 28 9.28 0.57 2.01
CA VAL A 28 10.37 1.13 1.20
C VAL A 28 11.19 2.01 2.13
N GLU A 29 12.52 1.95 2.01
CA GLU A 29 13.45 2.65 2.91
C GLU A 29 13.04 4.13 3.12
N GLY A 30 12.98 4.56 4.38
CA GLY A 30 12.69 5.95 4.77
C GLY A 30 11.21 6.34 4.89
N VAL A 31 10.25 5.41 4.74
CA VAL A 31 8.81 5.72 4.81
C VAL A 31 8.20 5.29 6.17
N ILE A 32 7.54 6.25 6.84
CA ILE A 32 6.52 6.24 7.94
C ILE A 32 6.14 4.85 8.52
N PRO A 33 5.81 4.72 9.82
CA PRO A 33 5.29 3.48 10.42
C PRO A 33 4.14 2.85 9.61
N LEU A 34 4.48 1.90 8.76
CA LEU A 34 3.61 1.29 7.76
C LEU A 34 2.46 0.51 8.40
N HIS A 35 2.69 -0.01 9.61
CA HIS A 35 1.68 -0.63 10.44
C HIS A 35 0.53 0.33 10.80
N SER A 36 0.84 1.59 11.13
CA SER A 36 -0.19 2.58 11.44
C SER A 36 -1.04 2.88 10.21
N LEU A 37 -0.43 2.96 9.04
CA LEU A 37 -1.14 3.17 7.78
C LEU A 37 -2.01 1.97 7.42
N ALA A 38 -1.45 0.76 7.46
CA ALA A 38 -2.16 -0.49 7.22
C ALA A 38 -3.42 -0.61 8.11
N ARG A 39 -3.30 -0.22 9.38
CA ARG A 39 -4.42 -0.18 10.33
C ARG A 39 -5.49 0.85 9.95
N ILE A 40 -5.09 2.04 9.48
CA ILE A 40 -6.04 3.09 9.07
C ILE A 40 -6.82 2.68 7.81
N ILE A 41 -6.17 2.02 6.85
CA ILE A 41 -6.80 1.67 5.58
C ILE A 41 -7.36 0.23 5.52
N GLY A 42 -7.20 -0.57 6.56
CA GLY A 42 -7.65 -1.98 6.58
C GLY A 42 -6.84 -2.91 5.66
N GLY A 43 -5.61 -2.52 5.31
CA GLY A 43 -4.68 -3.30 4.49
C GLY A 43 -3.72 -4.15 5.31
N LYS A 44 -2.92 -4.98 4.65
CA LYS A 44 -1.89 -5.84 5.29
C LYS A 44 -0.49 -5.32 4.98
N VAL A 45 0.45 -5.49 5.91
CA VAL A 45 1.87 -5.23 5.64
C VAL A 45 2.48 -6.48 4.99
N GLY A 46 3.09 -6.31 3.82
CA GLY A 46 3.81 -7.35 3.10
C GLY A 46 5.29 -7.41 3.51
N VAL A 47 5.94 -8.53 3.20
CA VAL A 47 7.34 -8.80 3.49
C VAL A 47 8.17 -8.74 2.20
N LEU A 48 9.42 -8.28 2.30
CA LEU A 48 10.39 -8.24 1.20
C LEU A 48 11.41 -9.40 1.32
N PRO A 49 12.02 -9.86 0.22
CA PRO A 49 11.80 -9.43 -1.17
C PRO A 49 10.48 -9.98 -1.72
N THR A 50 9.76 -9.17 -2.49
CA THR A 50 8.55 -9.59 -3.21
C THR A 50 8.74 -9.37 -4.70
N GLU A 51 8.04 -10.12 -5.54
CA GLU A 51 7.94 -9.79 -6.96
C GLU A 51 6.83 -8.76 -7.18
N TYR A 52 7.19 -7.59 -7.70
CA TYR A 52 6.23 -6.60 -8.20
C TYR A 52 6.45 -6.46 -9.70
N LEU A 53 5.42 -6.72 -10.51
CA LEU A 53 5.52 -6.70 -11.97
C LEU A 53 6.67 -7.56 -12.54
N ARG A 54 6.93 -8.72 -11.91
CA ARG A 54 8.04 -9.63 -12.25
C ARG A 54 9.44 -9.02 -12.04
N MET A 55 9.53 -7.96 -11.22
CA MET A 55 10.78 -7.37 -10.76
C MET A 55 10.92 -7.58 -9.24
N PRO A 56 12.10 -7.97 -8.75
CA PRO A 56 12.33 -8.14 -7.33
C PRO A 56 12.33 -6.77 -6.64
N LEU A 57 11.30 -6.52 -5.84
CA LEU A 57 11.21 -5.33 -5.00
C LEU A 57 11.99 -5.60 -3.71
N GLY A 58 12.87 -4.68 -3.33
CA GLY A 58 13.68 -4.81 -2.10
C GLY A 58 14.83 -5.82 -2.18
N ALA A 59 15.13 -6.36 -3.37
CA ALA A 59 16.40 -7.05 -3.57
C ALA A 59 17.54 -6.01 -3.50
N LYS A 60 18.53 -6.28 -2.64
CA LYS A 60 19.79 -5.53 -2.66
C LYS A 60 20.53 -5.89 -3.95
N SER A 61 20.94 -4.87 -4.70
CA SER A 61 21.81 -5.01 -5.86
C SER A 61 23.18 -5.55 -5.45
#